data_AF-A0A973NUB1-F1
#
_entry.id   AF-A0A973NUB1-F1
#
_cell.length_a   1.000
_cell.length_b   1.000
_cell.length_c   1.000
_cell.angle_alpha   90.00
_cell.angle_beta   90.00
_cell.angle_gamma   90.00
#
_symmetry.space_group_name_H-M   'P 1'
#
loop_
_entity.id
_entity.type
_entity.pdbx_description
1 polymer ?
#
loop_
_entity_poly.entity_id
_entity_poly.type
_entity_poly.pdbx_seq_one_letter_code
_entity_poly.pdbx_strand_id
1 'polypeptide(L)' 'MNTNLDFFLARAAQARAEADAATLDHVRERCRRSEAAWAALASRAERSEQMRAAEAKRKAEAGLTS' A
#
# COMPACT_ATOMS: atom_id res chain seq x y z
N MET A 1 -1.08 -0.92 15.38
CA MET A 1 -2.24 -0.61 14.50
C MET A 1 -1.86 -1.10 13.11
N ASN A 2 -2.52 -2.11 12.55
CA ASN A 2 -2.22 -2.57 11.19
C ASN A 2 -2.99 -1.67 10.22
N THR A 3 -2.29 -0.82 9.48
CA THR A 3 -2.94 0.12 8.55
C THR A 3 -3.36 -0.60 7.26
N ASN A 4 -4.28 -0.01 6.50
CA ASN A 4 -4.59 -0.50 5.16
C ASN A 4 -3.34 -0.57 4.28
N LEU A 5 -2.39 0.37 4.48
CA LEU A 5 -1.10 0.35 3.80
C LEU A 5 -0.30 -0.92 4.13
N ASP A 6 -0.14 -1.23 5.42
CA ASP A 6 0.60 -2.44 5.85
C ASP A 6 -0.03 -3.71 5.30
N PHE A 7 -1.36 -3.79 5.30
CA PHE A 7 -2.09 -4.91 4.73
C PHE A 7 -1.82 -5.07 3.22
N PHE A 8 -1.92 -3.99 2.44
CA PHE A 8 -1.68 -4.04 1.00
C PHE A 8 -0.22 -4.37 0.67
N LEU A 9 0.74 -3.84 1.44
CA LEU A 9 2.15 -4.17 1.29
C LEU A 9 2.42 -5.66 1.57
N ALA A 10 1.83 -6.22 2.64
CA ALA A 10 1.95 -7.63 2.96
C ALA A 10 1.39 -8.52 1.83
N ARG A 11 0.24 -8.15 1.25
CA ARG A 11 -0.35 -8.87 0.11
C ARG A 11 0.50 -8.77 -1.16
N ALA A 12 1.07 -7.61 -1.44
CA ALA A 12 2.00 -7.44 -2.57
C ALA A 12 3.24 -8.31 -2.40
N ALA A 13 3.85 -8.31 -1.20
CA ALA A 13 5.02 -9.14 -0.89
C ALA A 13 4.72 -10.64 -1.01
N GLN A 14 3.55 -11.08 -0.52
CA GLN A 14 3.12 -12.47 -0.68
C GLN A 14 2.97 -12.84 -2.16
N ALA A 15 2.28 -12.02 -2.96
CA ALA A 15 2.10 -12.28 -4.38
C ALA A 15 3.43 -12.34 -5.15
N ARG A 16 4.40 -11.51 -4.77
CA ARG A 16 5.77 -11.56 -5.30
C ARG A 16 6.47 -12.87 -4.96
N ALA A 17 6.42 -13.30 -3.70
CA ALA A 17 7.01 -14.57 -3.27
C ALA A 17 6.38 -15.78 -4.00
N GLU A 18 5.06 -15.75 -4.21
CA GLU A 18 4.35 -16.76 -5.00
C GLU A 18 4.79 -16.74 -6.47
N ALA A 19 5.00 -15.57 -7.07
CA ALA A 19 5.51 -15.45 -8.44
C ALA A 19 6.94 -16.00 -8.57
N ASP A 20 7.80 -15.74 -7.59
CA ASP A 20 9.18 -16.21 -7.57
C ASP A 20 9.27 -17.72 -7.39
N ALA A 21 8.35 -18.32 -6.62
CA ALA A 21 8.24 -19.77 -6.44
C ALA A 21 7.54 -20.50 -7.61
N ALA A 22 6.84 -19.78 -8.48
CA ALA A 22 6.06 -20.38 -9.56
C ALA A 22 6.97 -20.99 -10.64
N THR A 23 6.75 -22.30 -10.91
CA THR A 23 7.45 -23.04 -11.97
C THR A 23 6.80 -22.88 -13.35
N LEU A 24 5.54 -22.44 -13.39
CA LEU A 24 4.78 -22.23 -14.62
C LEU A 24 4.63 -20.74 -14.92
N ASP A 25 4.91 -20.34 -16.15
CA ASP A 25 4.92 -18.93 -16.56
C ASP A 25 3.56 -18.24 -16.38
N HIS A 26 2.46 -18.92 -16.72
CA HIS A 26 1.12 -18.35 -16.55
C HIS A 26 0.75 -18.14 -15.07
N VAL A 27 1.27 -18.96 -14.16
CA VAL A 27 1.09 -18.77 -12.72
C VAL A 27 1.92 -17.57 -12.25
N ARG A 28 3.18 -17.50 -12.66
CA ARG A 28 4.07 -16.37 -12.36
C ARG A 28 3.47 -15.04 -12.83
N GLU A 29 2.95 -14.99 -14.05
CA GLU A 29 2.32 -13.80 -14.61
C GLU A 29 1.07 -13.39 -13.82
N ARG A 30 0.21 -14.35 -13.48
CA ARG A 30 -0.96 -14.09 -12.63
C ARG A 30 -0.58 -13.53 -11.27
N CYS A 31 0.45 -14.09 -10.63
CA CYS A 31 0.96 -13.62 -9.34
C CYS A 31 1.54 -12.20 -9.47
N ARG A 32 2.32 -11.90 -10.51
CA ARG A 32 2.82 -10.54 -10.80
C ARG A 32 1.70 -9.52 -11.03
N ARG A 33 0.62 -9.91 -11.71
CA ARG A 33 -0.57 -9.05 -11.86
C ARG A 33 -1.25 -8.79 -10.52
N SER A 34 -1.28 -9.78 -9.64
CA SER A 34 -1.80 -9.62 -8.27
C SER A 34 -0.91 -8.68 -7.46
N GLU A 35 0.41 -8.87 -7.48
CA GLU A 35 1.39 -7.97 -6.87
C GLU A 35 1.17 -6.52 -7.31
N ALA A 36 1.07 -6.28 -8.63
CA ALA A 36 0.86 -4.94 -9.18
C ALA A 36 -0.46 -4.30 -8.69
N ALA A 37 -1.54 -5.08 -8.60
CA ALA A 37 -2.82 -4.60 -8.08
C ALA A 37 -2.73 -4.21 -6.60
N TRP A 38 -2.07 -5.04 -5.78
CA TRP A 38 -1.87 -4.73 -4.37
C TRP A 38 -0.94 -3.53 -4.16
N ALA A 39 0.13 -3.42 -4.93
CA ALA A 39 1.05 -2.28 -4.89
C ALA A 39 0.35 -0.97 -5.26
N ALA A 40 -0.55 -0.98 -6.25
CA ALA A 40 -1.34 0.19 -6.61
C ALA A 40 -2.28 0.63 -5.46
N LEU A 41 -2.90 -0.33 -4.76
CA LEU A 41 -3.71 -0.04 -3.57
C LEU A 41 -2.86 0.49 -2.41
N ALA A 42 -1.69 -0.07 -2.18
CA ALA A 42 -0.73 0.42 -1.17
C ALA A 42 -0.37 1.89 -1.45
N SER A 43 0.01 2.23 -2.68
CA SER A 43 0.32 3.61 -3.07
C SER A 43 -0.86 4.58 -2.85
N ARG A 44 -2.10 4.13 -3.08
CA ARG A 44 -3.29 4.94 -2.79
C ARG A 44 -3.50 5.13 -1.28
N ALA A 45 -3.31 4.07 -0.49
CA ALA A 45 -3.42 4.13 0.96
C ALA A 45 -2.37 5.06 1.56
N GLU A 46 -1.11 4.94 1.14
CA GLU A 46 -0.01 5.81 1.56
C GLU A 46 -0.31 7.29 1.32
N ARG A 47 -0.77 7.65 0.12
CA ARG A 47 -1.16 9.03 -0.20
C ARG A 47 -2.29 9.54 0.70
N SER A 48 -3.27 8.68 1.05
CA SER A 48 -4.35 9.05 1.96
C SER A 48 -3.83 9.31 3.38
N GLU A 49 -2.91 8.48 3.87
CA GLU A 49 -2.27 8.69 5.19
C GLU A 49 -1.47 10.00 5.21
N GLN A 50 -0.68 10.27 4.17
CA GLN A 50 0.10 11.50 4.04
C GLN A 50 -0.80 12.75 4.03
N MET A 51 -1.90 12.72 3.28
CA MET A 51 -2.89 13.80 3.25
C MET A 51 -3.49 14.04 4.63
N ARG A 52 -3.90 12.97 5.33
CA ARG A 52 -4.44 13.08 6.70
C ARG A 52 -3.42 13.64 7.69
N ALA A 53 -2.16 13.22 7.61
CA ALA A 53 -1.09 13.75 8.44
C ALA A 53 -0.84 15.24 8.16
N ALA A 54 -0.84 15.64 6.89
CA ALA A 54 -0.69 17.04 6.48
C ALA A 54 -1.86 17.93 6.97
N GLU A 55 -3.10 17.44 6.87
CA GLU A 55 -4.28 18.14 7.38
C GLU A 55 -4.26 18.26 8.91
N ALA A 56 -3.89 17.19 9.62
CA ALA A 56 -3.75 17.22 11.07
C ALA A 56 -2.72 18.26 11.52
N LYS A 57 -1.58 18.35 10.81
CA LYS A 57 -0.56 19.37 11.06
C LYS A 57 -1.10 20.79 10.81
N ARG A 58 -1.77 21.02 9.68
CA ARG A 58 -2.39 22.32 9.36
C ARG A 58 -3.42 22.76 10.41
N LYS A 59 -4.27 21.84 10.88
CA LYS A 59 -5.26 22.13 11.92
C LYS A 59 -4.60 22.46 13.26
N ALA A 60 -3.54 21.74 13.64
CA ALA A 60 -2.79 22.04 14.85
C ALA A 60 -2.12 23.42 14.79
N GLU A 61 -1.55 23.79 13.64
CA GLU A 61 -0.97 25.13 13.41
C GLU A 61 -2.04 26.24 13.46
N ALA A 62 -3.20 26.03 12.82
CA ALA A 62 -4.29 27.00 12.84
C ALA A 62 -4.90 27.20 14.24
N GLY A 63 -5.08 26.11 14.99
CA GLY A 63 -5.63 26.15 16.36
C GLY A 63 -4.67 26.72 17.40
N LEU A 64 -3.37 26.81 17.11
CA LEU A 64 -2.39 27.50 17.96
C LEU A 64 -2.34 29.02 17.69
N THR A 65 -2.87 29.44 16.53
CA THR A 65 -2.85 30.84 16.07
C THR A 65 -4.21 31.54 16.27
N SER A 66 -5.21 30.85 16.85
CA SER A 66 -6.53 31.40 17.21
C SER A 66 -6.72 31.42 18.72
#